data_AF-A0A2I4BSX4-F1
#
_entry.id   AF-A0A2I4BSX4-F1
#
_cell.length_a   1.000
_cell.length_b   1.000
_cell.length_c   1.000
_cell.angle_alpha   90.00
_cell.angle_beta   90.00
_cell.angle_gamma   90.00
#
_symmetry.space_group_name_H-M   'P 1'
#
loop_
_entity.id
_entity.type
_entity.pdbx_description
1 polymer ?
#
loop_
_entity_poly.entity_id
_entity_poly.type
_entity_poly.pdbx_seq_one_letter_code
_entity_poly.pdbx_strand_id
1 'polypeptide(L)'
;MGYVQGMCDLLAPLLVILDDECLVYSCFTQLMKRMSQNFPNGGAMDTHFANMRSLIQILDSELFELMQQNGDYTHFYFCYRWFLLDFKRELLYEDVFAVWEVIWVAPRISSHHFVLFLALALVTVYREIIIDNNMDFTDIIKFFNEMAERHDVQHILKIARELVHKVQSLMDNK
;
A
#
# COMPACT_ATOMS: atom_id res chain seq x y z
N MET A 1 22.51 5.88 4.15
CA MET A 1 21.33 6.76 4.22
C MET A 1 21.41 7.49 5.54
N GLY A 2 21.36 8.83 5.55
CA GLY A 2 21.09 9.57 6.79
C GLY A 2 19.64 9.36 7.23
N TYR A 3 19.15 10.18 8.17
CA TYR A 3 17.74 10.19 8.52
C TYR A 3 16.90 10.84 7.39
N VAL A 4 15.76 10.23 7.09
CA VAL A 4 14.74 10.78 6.19
C VAL A 4 13.38 10.69 6.88
N GLN A 5 12.54 11.71 6.71
CA GLN A 5 11.19 11.73 7.28
C GLN A 5 10.40 10.48 6.86
N GLY A 6 9.74 9.83 7.83
CA GLY A 6 9.06 8.54 7.65
C GLY A 6 9.85 7.35 8.20
N MET A 7 11.17 7.45 8.35
CA MET A 7 11.98 6.38 8.96
C MET A 7 11.58 6.10 10.42
N CYS A 8 11.22 7.13 11.18
CA CYS A 8 10.76 6.97 12.56
C CYS A 8 9.42 6.22 12.65
N ASP A 9 8.53 6.39 11.66
CA ASP A 9 7.26 5.66 11.60
C ASP A 9 7.49 4.16 11.40
N LEU A 10 8.49 3.79 10.59
CA LEU A 10 8.89 2.39 10.40
C LEU A 10 9.61 1.82 11.62
N LEU A 11 10.33 2.64 12.39
CA LEU A 11 11.02 2.22 13.60
C LEU A 11 10.06 1.98 14.77
N ALA A 12 9.01 2.79 14.89
CA ALA A 12 8.11 2.78 16.05
C ALA A 12 7.47 1.41 16.34
N PRO A 13 6.92 0.64 15.37
CA PRO A 13 6.41 -0.71 15.64
C PRO A 13 7.47 -1.67 16.18
N LEU A 14 8.71 -1.56 15.69
CA LEU A 14 9.81 -2.42 16.14
C LEU A 14 10.16 -2.14 17.60
N LEU A 15 10.22 -0.86 17.99
CA LEU A 15 10.42 -0.46 19.39
C LEU A 15 9.29 -0.92 20.31
N VAL A 16 8.07 -1.03 19.80
CA VAL A 16 6.90 -1.47 20.58
C VAL A 16 6.93 -2.98 20.82
N ILE A 17 7.35 -3.78 19.82
CA ILE A 17 7.30 -5.25 19.91
C ILE A 17 8.61 -5.87 20.43
N LEU A 18 9.74 -5.17 20.29
CA LEU A 18 11.06 -5.63 20.72
C LEU A 18 11.53 -4.81 21.92
N ASP A 19 11.79 -5.49 23.04
CA ASP A 19 12.30 -4.88 24.28
C ASP A 19 13.85 -4.90 24.36
N ASP A 20 14.52 -4.83 23.21
CA ASP A 20 15.99 -4.87 23.10
C ASP A 20 16.47 -3.95 21.98
N GLU A 21 17.26 -2.94 22.34
CA GLU A 21 17.75 -1.91 21.40
C GLU A 21 18.63 -2.50 20.29
N CYS A 22 19.46 -3.50 20.60
CA CYS A 22 20.32 -4.15 19.61
C CYS A 22 19.50 -4.96 18.60
N LEU A 23 18.44 -5.63 19.04
CA LEU A 23 17.49 -6.32 18.17
C LEU A 23 16.69 -5.33 17.33
N VAL A 24 16.16 -4.26 17.94
CA VAL A 24 15.46 -3.18 17.22
C VAL A 24 16.33 -2.62 16.12
N TYR A 25 17.56 -2.24 16.44
CA TYR A 25 18.51 -1.70 15.46
C TYR A 25 18.77 -2.70 14.33
N SER A 26 19.02 -3.97 14.67
CA SER A 26 19.30 -5.03 13.70
C SER A 26 18.11 -5.27 12.76
N CYS A 27 16.88 -5.37 13.30
CA CYS A 27 15.66 -5.51 12.52
C CYS A 27 15.41 -4.27 11.65
N PHE A 28 15.59 -3.06 12.21
CA PHE A 28 15.36 -1.82 11.51
C PHE A 28 16.32 -1.64 10.33
N THR A 29 17.61 -1.99 10.48
CA THR A 29 18.55 -1.92 9.35
C THR A 29 18.15 -2.84 8.20
N GLN A 30 17.60 -4.02 8.50
CA GLN A 30 17.10 -4.95 7.49
C GLN A 30 15.81 -4.43 6.83
N LEU A 31 14.89 -3.87 7.61
CA LEU A 31 13.68 -3.21 7.09
C LEU A 31 14.06 -2.05 6.16
N MET A 32 15.03 -1.23 6.55
CA MET A 32 15.47 -0.10 5.74
C MET A 32 16.18 -0.53 4.45
N LYS A 33 16.89 -1.67 4.42
CA LYS A 33 17.43 -2.20 3.16
C LYS A 33 16.30 -2.48 2.16
N ARG A 34 15.20 -3.09 2.63
CA ARG A 34 14.00 -3.34 1.82
C ARG A 34 13.32 -2.03 1.39
N MET A 35 13.11 -1.10 2.32
CA MET A 35 12.32 0.11 2.09
C MET A 35 13.09 1.23 1.39
N SER A 36 14.44 1.14 1.32
CA SER A 36 15.31 2.22 0.83
C SER A 36 14.92 2.78 -0.53
N GLN A 37 14.41 1.95 -1.43
CA GLN A 37 14.03 2.37 -2.78
C GLN A 37 12.72 3.17 -2.81
N ASN A 38 11.90 3.10 -1.74
CA ASN A 38 10.65 3.87 -1.62
C ASN A 38 10.91 5.30 -1.11
N PHE A 39 12.07 5.57 -0.49
CA PHE A 39 12.45 6.89 -0.01
C PHE A 39 13.01 7.77 -1.14
N PRO A 40 13.09 9.10 -0.95
CA PRO A 40 13.71 10.01 -1.91
C PRO A 40 15.08 9.50 -2.40
N ASN A 41 15.32 9.62 -3.72
CA ASN A 41 16.47 9.06 -4.46
C ASN A 41 16.46 7.54 -4.70
N GLY A 42 15.41 6.83 -4.28
CA GLY A 42 15.27 5.38 -4.47
C GLY A 42 14.53 4.94 -5.76
N GLY A 43 13.72 5.81 -6.36
CA GLY A 43 13.10 5.59 -7.69
C GLY A 43 11.98 4.54 -7.77
N ALA A 44 11.69 3.76 -6.72
CA ALA A 44 10.64 2.73 -6.80
C ALA A 44 9.22 3.31 -6.82
N MET A 45 9.03 4.52 -6.28
CA MET A 45 7.70 5.12 -6.12
C MET A 45 6.99 5.35 -7.47
N ASP A 46 7.71 5.86 -8.48
CA ASP A 46 7.15 6.09 -9.82
C ASP A 46 6.69 4.78 -10.45
N THR A 47 7.42 3.69 -10.21
CA THR A 47 7.06 2.34 -10.68
C THR A 47 5.80 1.83 -9.97
N HIS A 48 5.68 2.03 -8.65
CA HIS A 48 4.47 1.65 -7.91
C HIS A 48 3.24 2.37 -8.46
N PHE A 49 3.35 3.67 -8.75
CA PHE A 49 2.26 4.47 -9.31
C PHE A 49 1.88 4.06 -10.73
N ALA A 50 2.85 3.80 -11.59
CA ALA A 50 2.60 3.30 -12.94
C ALA A 50 1.89 1.93 -12.91
N ASN A 51 2.30 1.05 -12.00
CA ASN A 51 1.69 -0.27 -11.84
C ASN A 51 0.28 -0.19 -11.22
N MET A 52 0.06 0.65 -10.21
CA MET A 52 -1.27 0.89 -9.65
C MET A 52 -2.25 1.41 -10.70
N ARG A 53 -1.81 2.38 -11.50
CA ARG A 53 -2.58 2.90 -12.63
C ARG A 53 -3.02 1.77 -13.57
N SER A 54 -2.07 0.93 -13.96
CA SER A 54 -2.31 -0.17 -14.89
C SER A 54 -3.25 -1.22 -14.29
N LEU A 55 -3.08 -1.56 -13.01
CA LEU A 55 -3.95 -2.51 -12.31
C LEU A 55 -5.39 -2.02 -12.23
N ILE A 56 -5.61 -0.76 -11.83
CA ILE A 56 -6.96 -0.19 -11.74
C ILE A 56 -7.58 -0.12 -13.14
N GLN A 57 -6.84 0.35 -14.15
CA GLN A 57 -7.34 0.39 -15.53
C GLN A 57 -7.79 -0.98 -16.06
N ILE A 58 -7.06 -2.05 -15.73
CA ILE A 58 -7.38 -3.41 -16.20
C ILE A 58 -8.54 -4.03 -15.40
N LEU A 59 -8.59 -3.78 -14.10
CA LEU A 59 -9.51 -4.49 -13.20
C LEU A 59 -10.82 -3.74 -12.93
N ASP A 60 -10.83 -2.42 -13.12
CA ASP A 60 -11.95 -1.53 -12.82
C ASP A 60 -11.89 -0.24 -13.67
N SER A 61 -12.31 -0.36 -14.93
CA SER A 61 -12.28 0.75 -15.90
C SER A 61 -13.19 1.91 -15.51
N GLU A 62 -14.31 1.63 -14.83
CA GLU A 62 -15.23 2.67 -14.36
C GLU A 62 -14.58 3.54 -13.28
N LEU A 63 -13.96 2.92 -12.27
CA LEU A 63 -13.23 3.65 -11.24
C LEU A 63 -12.05 4.42 -11.83
N PHE A 64 -11.36 3.82 -12.79
CA PHE A 64 -10.29 4.50 -13.52
C PHE A 64 -10.80 5.76 -14.24
N GLU A 65 -11.92 5.65 -14.95
CA GLU A 65 -12.58 6.76 -15.66
C GLU A 65 -13.10 7.85 -14.70
N LEU A 66 -13.61 7.48 -13.53
CA LEU A 66 -14.00 8.45 -12.50
C LEU A 66 -12.78 9.24 -12.00
N MET A 67 -11.69 8.55 -11.65
CA MET A 67 -10.43 9.18 -11.24
C MET A 67 -9.81 10.03 -12.37
N GLN A 68 -10.17 9.73 -13.62
CA GLN A 68 -9.76 10.45 -14.82
C GLN A 68 -10.51 11.79 -14.98
N GLN A 69 -11.84 11.77 -14.86
CA GLN A 69 -12.70 12.90 -15.26
C GLN A 69 -12.50 14.20 -14.45
N ASN A 70 -11.89 14.13 -13.25
CA ASN A 70 -11.94 15.23 -12.26
C ASN A 70 -10.60 15.93 -11.93
N GLY A 71 -9.48 15.73 -12.65
CA GLY A 71 -8.25 16.48 -12.35
C GLY A 71 -6.95 16.02 -13.03
N ASP A 72 -5.88 16.81 -12.84
CA ASP A 72 -4.57 16.63 -13.47
C ASP A 72 -3.87 15.33 -13.01
N TYR A 73 -3.51 14.49 -13.98
CA TYR A 73 -3.24 13.06 -13.87
C TYR A 73 -1.88 12.66 -13.31
N THR A 74 -1.30 13.42 -12.41
CA THR A 74 0.04 13.09 -11.93
C THR A 74 -0.03 12.06 -10.78
N HIS A 75 0.10 10.79 -11.17
CA HIS A 75 0.72 9.69 -10.39
C HIS A 75 0.01 9.01 -9.18
N PHE A 76 -1.32 8.98 -9.02
CA PHE A 76 -1.93 8.16 -7.93
C PHE A 76 -1.37 8.51 -6.53
N TYR A 77 -0.97 9.76 -6.29
CA TYR A 77 -0.26 10.16 -5.06
C TYR A 77 -1.02 9.88 -3.75
N PHE A 78 -2.34 9.62 -3.78
CA PHE A 78 -3.09 9.21 -2.58
C PHE A 78 -2.49 7.98 -1.90
N CYS A 79 -1.85 7.07 -2.65
CA CYS A 79 -1.18 5.89 -2.11
C CYS A 79 0.32 6.10 -1.80
N TYR A 80 0.86 7.32 -1.95
CA TYR A 80 2.27 7.62 -1.67
C TYR A 80 2.67 7.21 -0.24
N ARG A 81 1.86 7.63 0.75
CA ARG A 81 2.10 7.34 2.17
C ARG A 81 2.04 5.84 2.45
N TRP A 82 1.16 5.12 1.75
CA TRP A 82 1.00 3.68 1.89
C TRP A 82 2.28 2.94 1.49
N PHE A 83 2.84 3.24 0.32
CA PHE A 83 4.06 2.59 -0.15
C PHE A 83 5.31 3.07 0.59
N LEU A 84 5.37 4.35 0.96
CA LEU A 84 6.50 4.89 1.70
C LEU A 84 6.67 4.20 3.06
N LEU A 85 5.57 3.85 3.72
CA LEU A 85 5.56 3.40 5.10
C LEU A 85 5.00 1.99 5.30
N ASP A 86 4.88 1.19 4.23
CA ASP A 86 4.20 -0.13 4.24
C ASP A 86 2.91 -0.07 5.08
N PHE A 87 2.04 0.90 4.76
CA PHE A 87 0.73 1.15 5.38
C PHE A 87 0.73 1.51 6.87
N LYS A 88 1.89 1.77 7.49
CA LYS A 88 1.97 2.07 8.94
C LYS A 88 1.01 3.15 9.42
N ARG A 89 0.79 4.19 8.63
CA ARG A 89 -0.07 5.34 8.98
C ARG A 89 -1.56 5.06 8.80
N GLU A 90 -1.92 3.92 8.21
CA GLU A 90 -3.30 3.52 7.99
C GLU A 90 -3.78 2.50 9.04
N LEU A 91 -2.87 1.93 9.83
CA LEU A 91 -3.14 0.72 10.61
C LEU A 91 -2.71 0.86 12.07
N LEU A 92 -3.48 0.23 12.96
CA LEU A 92 -3.11 -0.01 14.36
C LEU A 92 -1.91 -0.96 14.45
N TYR A 93 -1.17 -0.95 15.55
CA TYR A 93 0.07 -1.75 15.65
C TYR A 93 -0.15 -3.25 15.41
N GLU A 94 -1.20 -3.84 15.99
CA GLU A 94 -1.51 -5.26 15.78
C GLU A 94 -1.68 -5.60 14.30
N ASP A 95 -2.37 -4.74 13.56
CA ASP A 95 -2.59 -4.88 12.14
C ASP A 95 -1.34 -4.61 11.30
N VAL A 96 -0.50 -3.66 11.72
CA VAL A 96 0.80 -3.38 11.09
C VAL A 96 1.65 -4.65 11.12
N PHE A 97 1.73 -5.33 12.25
CA PHE A 97 2.50 -6.57 12.37
C PHE A 97 1.97 -7.65 11.43
N ALA A 98 0.66 -7.89 11.43
CA ALA A 98 0.03 -8.88 10.56
C ALA A 98 0.25 -8.57 9.06
N VAL A 99 0.10 -7.30 8.66
CA VAL A 99 0.31 -6.87 7.27
C VAL A 99 1.78 -6.99 6.87
N TRP A 100 2.71 -6.59 7.74
CA TRP A 100 4.15 -6.69 7.47
C TRP A 100 4.62 -8.13 7.32
N GLU A 101 4.17 -9.04 8.19
CA GLU A 101 4.47 -10.47 8.06
C GLU A 101 4.02 -11.01 6.70
N VAL A 102 2.82 -10.65 6.25
CA VAL A 102 2.31 -11.05 4.93
C VAL A 102 3.14 -10.43 3.80
N ILE A 103 3.45 -9.12 3.86
CA ILE A 103 4.28 -8.45 2.86
C ILE A 103 5.66 -9.11 2.75
N TRP A 104 6.27 -9.46 3.88
CA TRP A 104 7.62 -10.03 3.92
C TRP A 104 7.68 -11.46 3.38
N VAL A 105 6.63 -12.27 3.57
CA VAL A 105 6.58 -13.63 3.03
C VAL A 105 6.09 -13.68 1.58
N ALA A 106 5.26 -12.73 1.14
CA ALA A 106 4.60 -12.75 -0.16
C ALA A 106 5.52 -13.00 -1.39
N PRO A 107 6.76 -12.44 -1.46
CA PRO A 107 7.68 -12.75 -2.55
C PRO A 107 8.00 -14.23 -2.76
N ARG A 108 7.82 -15.07 -1.72
CA ARG A 108 8.09 -16.51 -1.77
C ARG A 108 6.88 -17.37 -2.10
N ILE A 109 5.68 -16.83 -1.94
CA ILE A 109 4.44 -17.63 -1.96
C ILE A 109 3.37 -17.12 -2.93
N SER A 110 3.42 -15.85 -3.33
CA SER A 110 2.36 -15.24 -4.16
C SER A 110 2.88 -14.22 -5.16
N SER A 111 3.51 -13.14 -4.70
CA SER A 111 3.95 -12.04 -5.58
C SER A 111 5.03 -11.18 -4.93
N HIS A 112 6.04 -10.79 -5.72
CA HIS A 112 7.02 -9.77 -5.35
C HIS A 112 6.43 -8.37 -5.18
N HIS A 113 5.22 -8.14 -5.73
CA HIS A 113 4.54 -6.84 -5.75
C HIS A 113 3.27 -6.82 -4.89
N PHE A 114 3.20 -7.66 -3.85
CA PHE A 114 2.01 -7.80 -3.00
C PHE A 114 1.51 -6.47 -2.40
N VAL A 115 2.40 -5.51 -2.14
CA VAL A 115 2.04 -4.16 -1.66
C VAL A 115 1.08 -3.42 -2.61
N LEU A 116 1.17 -3.65 -3.92
CA LEU A 116 0.23 -3.07 -4.89
C LEU A 116 -1.17 -3.65 -4.73
N PHE A 117 -1.26 -4.94 -4.43
CA PHE A 117 -2.54 -5.63 -4.23
C PHE A 117 -3.19 -5.25 -2.90
N LEU A 118 -2.41 -4.91 -1.87
CA LEU A 118 -2.93 -4.30 -0.64
C LEU A 118 -3.52 -2.91 -0.91
N ALA A 119 -2.80 -2.05 -1.65
CA ALA A 119 -3.30 -0.73 -2.03
C ALA A 119 -4.57 -0.84 -2.89
N LEU A 120 -4.58 -1.77 -3.85
CA LEU A 120 -5.75 -2.02 -4.68
C LEU A 120 -6.92 -2.60 -3.86
N ALA A 121 -6.66 -3.47 -2.89
CA ALA A 121 -7.70 -4.00 -2.02
C ALA A 121 -8.37 -2.90 -1.19
N LEU A 122 -7.60 -1.95 -0.64
CA LEU A 122 -8.16 -0.77 0.03
C LEU A 122 -9.10 0.01 -0.87
N VAL A 123 -8.66 0.30 -2.11
CA VAL A 123 -9.49 0.99 -3.10
C VAL A 123 -10.74 0.18 -3.46
N THR A 124 -10.59 -1.15 -3.61
CA THR A 124 -11.69 -2.06 -3.96
C THR A 124 -12.75 -2.13 -2.86
N VAL A 125 -12.34 -2.19 -1.59
CA VAL A 125 -13.26 -2.25 -0.45
C VAL A 125 -14.15 -1.02 -0.37
N TYR A 126 -13.62 0.15 -0.72
CA TYR A 126 -14.36 1.42 -0.66
C TYR A 126 -14.86 1.89 -2.03
N ARG A 127 -14.79 1.04 -3.06
CA ARG A 127 -15.14 1.36 -4.44
C ARG A 127 -16.53 2.00 -4.55
N GLU A 128 -17.56 1.36 -3.99
CA GLU A 128 -18.93 1.84 -4.08
C GLU A 128 -19.09 3.22 -3.43
N ILE A 129 -18.43 3.47 -2.29
CA ILE A 129 -18.45 4.78 -1.63
C ILE A 129 -17.81 5.84 -2.53
N ILE A 130 -16.68 5.52 -3.16
CA ILE A 130 -15.97 6.45 -4.06
C ILE A 130 -16.84 6.81 -5.27
N ILE A 131 -17.48 5.82 -5.89
CA ILE A 131 -18.33 6.00 -7.07
C ILE A 131 -19.64 6.71 -6.72
N ASP A 132 -20.35 6.26 -5.69
CA ASP A 132 -21.66 6.82 -5.29
C ASP A 132 -21.57 8.29 -4.90
N ASN A 133 -20.44 8.71 -4.34
CA ASN A 133 -20.18 10.10 -3.97
C ASN A 133 -19.49 10.91 -5.08
N ASN A 134 -19.20 10.29 -6.24
CA ASN A 134 -18.47 10.91 -7.35
C ASN A 134 -17.18 11.60 -6.88
N MET A 135 -16.44 10.93 -6.00
CA MET A 135 -15.27 11.52 -5.32
C MET A 135 -14.18 11.88 -6.33
N ASP A 136 -13.67 13.10 -6.24
CA ASP A 136 -12.46 13.48 -6.96
C ASP A 136 -11.19 12.99 -6.25
N PHE A 137 -10.03 13.30 -6.82
CA PHE A 137 -8.75 12.90 -6.25
C PHE A 137 -8.49 13.47 -4.84
N THR A 138 -8.91 14.71 -4.59
CA THR A 138 -8.76 15.36 -3.29
C THR A 138 -9.67 14.71 -2.25
N ASP A 139 -10.91 14.39 -2.65
CA ASP A 139 -11.87 13.67 -1.82
C ASP A 139 -11.37 12.29 -1.43
N ILE A 140 -10.77 11.55 -2.37
CA ILE A 140 -10.16 10.23 -2.10
C ILE A 140 -9.04 10.34 -1.06
N ILE A 141 -8.14 11.33 -1.20
CA ILE A 141 -7.08 11.57 -0.21
C ILE A 141 -7.68 11.85 1.17
N LYS A 142 -8.67 12.75 1.22
CA LYS A 142 -9.33 13.12 2.47
C LYS A 142 -10.03 11.93 3.11
N PHE A 143 -10.77 11.16 2.32
CA PHE A 143 -11.48 9.97 2.76
C PHE A 143 -10.52 8.95 3.40
N PHE A 144 -9.43 8.58 2.72
CA PHE A 144 -8.47 7.62 3.27
C PHE A 144 -7.73 8.16 4.49
N ASN A 145 -7.43 9.46 4.54
CA ASN A 145 -6.88 10.07 5.75
C ASN A 145 -7.84 9.98 6.95
N GLU A 146 -9.15 10.15 6.73
CA GLU A 146 -10.17 10.02 7.78
C GLU A 146 -10.45 8.57 8.19
N MET A 147 -10.15 7.61 7.29
CA MET A 147 -10.28 6.18 7.51
C MET A 147 -9.05 5.51 8.13
N ALA A 148 -7.95 6.24 8.29
CA ALA A 148 -6.76 5.72 8.96
C ALA A 148 -7.13 5.09 10.31
N GLU A 149 -6.58 3.90 10.56
CA GLU A 149 -6.79 3.05 11.73
C GLU A 149 -8.22 2.49 11.89
N ARG A 150 -9.07 2.59 10.85
CA ARG A 150 -10.46 2.09 10.86
C ARG A 150 -10.73 0.97 9.85
N HIS A 151 -9.68 0.46 9.24
CA HIS A 151 -9.75 -0.57 8.21
C HIS A 151 -9.95 -1.97 8.78
N ASP A 152 -10.84 -2.78 8.19
CA ASP A 152 -10.85 -4.23 8.46
C ASP A 152 -9.70 -4.90 7.71
N VAL A 153 -8.59 -5.09 8.40
CA VAL A 153 -7.35 -5.59 7.82
C VAL A 153 -7.44 -7.05 7.39
N GLN A 154 -8.20 -7.87 8.11
CA GLN A 154 -8.40 -9.27 7.72
C GLN A 154 -9.18 -9.36 6.41
N HIS A 155 -10.20 -8.52 6.25
CA HIS A 155 -10.93 -8.39 5.00
C HIS A 155 -10.03 -7.88 3.87
N ILE A 156 -9.26 -6.81 4.09
CA ILE A 156 -8.34 -6.26 3.09
C ILE A 156 -7.29 -7.30 2.65
N LEU A 157 -6.70 -8.05 3.59
CA LEU A 157 -5.72 -9.10 3.27
C LEU A 157 -6.36 -10.23 2.46
N LYS A 158 -7.63 -10.56 2.71
CA LYS A 158 -8.37 -11.54 1.90
C LYS A 158 -8.56 -11.02 0.48
N ILE A 159 -9.08 -9.81 0.31
CA ILE A 159 -9.28 -9.20 -1.02
C ILE A 159 -7.97 -9.06 -1.78
N ALA A 160 -6.87 -8.66 -1.12
CA ALA A 160 -5.56 -8.55 -1.75
C ALA A 160 -5.08 -9.88 -2.33
N ARG A 161 -5.28 -11.01 -1.63
CA ARG A 161 -4.94 -12.36 -2.14
C ARG A 161 -5.81 -12.74 -3.32
N GLU A 162 -7.12 -12.46 -3.26
CA GLU A 162 -8.04 -12.72 -4.38
C GLU A 162 -7.66 -11.91 -5.63
N LEU A 163 -7.24 -10.66 -5.47
CA LEU A 163 -6.78 -9.80 -6.57
C LEU A 163 -5.48 -10.34 -7.21
N VAL A 164 -4.55 -10.88 -6.42
CA VAL A 164 -3.35 -11.56 -6.95
C VAL A 164 -3.77 -12.72 -7.86
N HIS A 165 -4.66 -13.60 -7.37
CA HIS A 165 -5.15 -14.74 -8.16
C HIS A 165 -5.90 -14.30 -9.41
N LYS A 166 -6.73 -13.26 -9.31
CA LYS A 166 -7.45 -12.69 -10.46
C LYS A 166 -6.48 -12.23 -11.55
N VAL A 167 -5.44 -11.47 -11.21
CA VAL A 167 -4.44 -11.01 -12.18
C VAL A 167 -3.65 -12.17 -12.79
N GLN A 168 -3.23 -13.15 -11.99
CA GLN A 168 -2.54 -14.34 -12.49
C GLN A 168 -3.39 -15.10 -13.52
N SER A 169 -4.68 -15.32 -13.21
CA SER A 169 -5.59 -16.00 -14.14
C SER A 169 -5.80 -15.24 -15.46
N LEU A 170 -5.75 -13.90 -15.43
CA LEU A 170 -5.84 -13.08 -16.65
C LEU A 170 -4.56 -13.17 -17.50
N MET A 171 -3.41 -13.43 -16.89
CA MET A 171 -2.15 -13.64 -17.59
C MET A 171 -2.05 -15.03 -18.22
N ASP A 172 -2.58 -16.06 -17.53
CA ASP A 172 -2.57 -17.43 -18.03
C ASP A 172 -3.56 -17.66 -19.20
N ASN A 173 -4.59 -16.80 -19.30
CA ASN A 173 -5.60 -16.84 -20.36
C ASN A 173 -5.21 -16.02 -21.62
N LYS A 174 -3.95 -15.59 -21.74
CA LYS A 174 -3.38 -14.94 -22.94
C LYS A 174 -2.38 -15.84 -23.64
#